data_AF-A0A8T7L0P4-F1
#
_entry.id   AF-A0A8T7L0P4-F1
#
_cell.length_a   1.000
_cell.length_b   1.000
_cell.length_c   1.000
_cell.angle_alpha   90.00
_cell.angle_beta   90.00
_cell.angle_gamma   90.00
#
_symmetry.space_group_name_H-M   'P 1'
#
loop_
_entity.id
_entity.type
_entity.pdbx_description
1 polymer ?
#
loop_
_entity_poly.entity_id
_entity_poly.type
_entity_poly.pdbx_seq_one_letter_code
_entity_poly.pdbx_strand_id
1 'polypeptide(L)'
;MPKPETERPILMIRRENQPTQHVPITRDEMIVGRDESCDVPLPERQISRQHIRIYRQNERFYVQDLDSKNGTWINGQQLKGSSELQDGDEIQLALTTRIRFVGIGSTAPLTSGVPAFAHIRLRLEHESRRVFIGDQELDPPLSLPQYRLLELLYNNIGSICTRDMVIETVWPEAMGEGVSEQAIDALVRRLRDRLAELDPDRQYIITVRGHGFRLENPVDHE
;
A
#
# COMPACT_ATOMS: atom_id res chain seq x y z
N MET A 1 -16.51 17.53 -17.45
CA MET A 1 -16.10 17.89 -16.08
C MET A 1 -14.92 17.01 -15.70
N PRO A 2 -13.92 17.48 -14.93
CA PRO A 2 -12.88 16.61 -14.40
C PRO A 2 -13.53 15.58 -13.46
N LYS A 3 -13.15 14.30 -13.57
CA LYS A 3 -13.57 13.28 -12.61
C LYS A 3 -12.98 13.58 -11.22
N PRO A 4 -13.69 13.31 -10.12
CA PRO A 4 -13.19 13.51 -8.76
C PRO A 4 -11.87 12.75 -8.53
N GLU A 5 -11.06 13.23 -7.59
CA GLU A 5 -9.71 12.68 -7.34
C GLU A 5 -9.75 11.25 -6.80
N THR A 6 -10.86 10.85 -6.17
CA THR A 6 -11.15 9.49 -5.68
C THR A 6 -11.44 8.47 -6.80
N GLU A 7 -11.65 8.91 -8.04
CA GLU A 7 -11.84 8.04 -9.22
C GLU A 7 -10.58 7.95 -10.11
N ARG A 8 -9.38 8.00 -9.53
CA ARG A 8 -8.12 7.92 -10.30
C ARG A 8 -7.19 6.84 -9.75
N PRO A 9 -6.40 6.16 -10.60
CA PRO A 9 -5.42 5.22 -10.11
C PRO A 9 -4.32 5.99 -9.34
N ILE A 10 -3.69 5.35 -8.37
CA ILE A 10 -2.69 5.96 -7.51
C ILE A 10 -1.40 5.14 -7.58
N LEU A 11 -0.26 5.83 -7.60
CA LEU A 11 1.06 5.25 -7.38
C LEU A 11 1.44 5.46 -5.92
N MET A 12 1.57 4.37 -5.16
CA MET A 12 2.08 4.38 -3.79
C MET A 12 3.58 4.11 -3.81
N ILE A 13 4.37 5.18 -3.66
CA ILE A 13 5.82 5.18 -3.80
C ILE A 13 6.46 5.00 -2.41
N ARG A 14 7.18 3.89 -2.24
CA ARG A 14 7.93 3.52 -1.03
C ARG A 14 9.43 3.64 -1.29
N ARG A 15 10.09 4.47 -0.47
CA ARG A 15 11.54 4.73 -0.47
C ARG A 15 12.12 4.42 0.90
N GLU A 16 13.41 4.12 0.99
CA GLU A 16 14.08 3.91 2.27
C GLU A 16 13.97 5.16 3.16
N ASN A 17 13.56 4.96 4.42
CA ASN A 17 13.47 5.98 5.47
C ASN A 17 12.64 7.23 5.13
N GLN A 18 11.65 7.10 4.24
CA GLN A 18 10.71 8.16 3.88
C GLN A 18 9.26 7.66 3.96
N PRO A 19 8.28 8.54 4.30
CA PRO A 19 6.88 8.18 4.25
C PRO A 19 6.45 7.79 2.82
N THR A 20 5.46 6.90 2.71
CA THR A 20 4.89 6.52 1.41
C THR A 20 4.28 7.76 0.75
N GLN A 21 4.69 8.04 -0.48
CA GLN A 21 4.14 9.15 -1.27
C GLN A 21 3.02 8.61 -2.17
N HIS A 22 1.84 9.22 -2.12
CA HIS A 22 0.73 8.90 -3.01
C HIS A 22 0.70 9.87 -4.18
N VAL A 23 0.78 9.38 -5.41
CA VAL A 23 0.73 10.19 -6.63
C VAL A 23 -0.44 9.72 -7.50
N PRO A 24 -1.49 10.53 -7.70
CA PRO A 24 -2.58 10.17 -8.60
C PRO A 24 -2.09 10.18 -10.06
N ILE A 25 -2.54 9.20 -10.84
CA ILE A 25 -2.31 9.21 -12.29
C ILE A 25 -3.30 10.20 -12.92
N THR A 26 -2.76 11.35 -13.33
CA THR A 26 -3.54 12.50 -13.80
C THR A 26 -3.48 12.72 -15.31
N ARG A 27 -2.63 11.96 -16.01
CA ARG A 27 -2.33 12.08 -17.45
C ARG A 27 -2.37 10.70 -18.09
N ASP A 28 -2.60 10.64 -19.40
CA ASP A 28 -2.51 9.38 -20.17
C ASP A 28 -1.08 8.87 -20.29
N GLU A 29 -0.09 9.69 -19.94
CA GLU A 29 1.32 9.34 -19.87
C GLU A 29 1.98 10.11 -18.72
N MET A 30 2.76 9.41 -17.89
CA MET A 30 3.58 9.97 -16.84
C MET A 30 4.95 9.30 -16.83
N ILE A 31 6.00 10.11 -16.76
CA ILE A 31 7.39 9.65 -16.63
C ILE A 31 7.80 9.64 -15.16
N VAL A 32 8.39 8.54 -14.73
CA VAL A 32 8.98 8.38 -13.40
C VAL A 32 10.49 8.27 -13.55
N GLY A 33 11.25 9.06 -12.80
CA GLY A 33 12.69 9.12 -12.96
C GLY A 33 13.37 10.14 -12.06
N ARG A 34 14.69 10.20 -12.14
CA ARG A 34 15.53 11.06 -11.28
C ARG A 34 15.62 12.51 -11.74
N ASP A 35 15.21 12.81 -12.97
CA ASP A 35 15.20 14.18 -13.46
C ASP A 35 14.02 14.94 -12.85
N GLU A 36 14.25 16.17 -12.36
CA GLU A 36 13.20 17.02 -11.77
C GLU A 36 12.13 17.42 -12.80
N SER A 37 12.41 17.24 -14.09
CA SER A 37 11.47 17.39 -15.19
C SER A 37 10.46 16.24 -15.35
N CYS A 38 10.60 15.14 -14.62
CA CYS A 38 9.65 14.01 -14.63
C CYS A 38 8.34 14.35 -13.91
N ASP A 39 7.24 13.72 -14.31
CA ASP A 39 5.96 13.78 -13.59
C ASP A 39 6.07 13.27 -12.15
N VAL A 40 6.95 12.29 -11.93
CA VAL A 40 7.25 11.70 -10.63
C VAL A 40 8.77 11.73 -10.40
N PRO A 41 9.31 12.80 -9.79
CA PRO A 41 10.74 12.93 -9.54
C PRO A 41 11.19 12.08 -8.34
N LEU A 42 12.18 11.22 -8.57
CA LEU A 42 12.77 10.28 -7.62
C LEU A 42 14.29 10.50 -7.53
N PRO A 43 14.79 11.34 -6.61
CA PRO A 43 16.17 11.86 -6.62
C PRO A 43 17.27 10.81 -6.35
N GLU A 44 16.92 9.56 -6.08
CA GLU A 44 17.83 8.46 -5.77
C GLU A 44 18.83 8.22 -6.90
N ARG A 45 20.14 8.35 -6.64
CA ARG A 45 21.23 8.27 -7.65
C ARG A 45 21.24 7.01 -8.51
N GLN A 46 20.59 5.94 -8.06
CA GLN A 46 20.49 4.66 -8.78
C GLN A 46 19.37 4.67 -9.85
N ILE A 47 18.46 5.64 -9.83
CA ILE A 47 17.37 5.78 -10.78
C ILE A 47 17.86 6.56 -12.01
N SER A 48 17.53 6.07 -13.23
CA SER A 48 17.79 6.79 -14.49
C SER A 48 17.05 8.13 -14.52
N ARG A 49 17.54 9.09 -15.32
CA ARG A 49 16.91 10.43 -15.44
C ARG A 49 15.43 10.31 -15.78
N GLN A 50 15.12 9.51 -16.79
CA GLN A 50 13.80 8.94 -17.05
C GLN A 50 13.99 7.43 -16.90
N HIS A 51 13.17 6.75 -16.08
CA HIS A 51 13.41 5.35 -15.70
C HIS A 51 12.30 4.45 -16.23
N ILE A 52 11.05 4.81 -15.92
CA ILE A 52 9.88 4.15 -16.49
C ILE A 52 8.90 5.19 -17.04
N ARG A 53 8.11 4.75 -18.01
CA ARG A 53 6.90 5.42 -18.47
C ARG A 53 5.71 4.60 -18.01
N ILE A 54 4.77 5.26 -17.34
CA ILE A 54 3.46 4.69 -17.05
C ILE A 54 2.48 5.37 -18.00
N TYR A 55 1.74 4.57 -18.78
CA TYR A 55 0.85 5.10 -19.82
C TYR A 55 -0.48 4.34 -19.87
N ARG A 56 -1.52 5.03 -20.33
CA ARG A 56 -2.88 4.50 -20.53
C ARG A 56 -3.07 4.15 -21.99
N GLN A 57 -3.62 2.96 -22.26
CA GLN A 57 -4.05 2.54 -23.59
C GLN A 57 -5.32 1.70 -23.46
N ASN A 58 -6.39 2.06 -24.18
CA ASN A 58 -7.67 1.34 -24.15
C ASN A 58 -8.21 1.10 -22.72
N GLU A 59 -8.25 2.15 -21.89
CA GLU A 59 -8.63 2.12 -20.46
C GLU A 59 -7.73 1.30 -19.52
N ARG A 60 -6.70 0.62 -20.03
CA ARG A 60 -5.72 -0.14 -19.25
C ARG A 60 -4.45 0.69 -19.03
N PHE A 61 -3.75 0.41 -17.93
CA PHE A 61 -2.47 1.03 -17.63
C PHE A 61 -1.32 0.07 -17.91
N TYR A 62 -0.20 0.62 -18.34
CA TYR A 62 1.00 -0.12 -18.71
C TYR A 62 2.23 0.55 -18.11
N VAL A 63 3.22 -0.24 -17.73
CA VAL A 63 4.58 0.22 -17.39
C VAL A 63 5.54 -0.18 -18.51
N GLN A 64 6.44 0.72 -18.86
CA GLN A 64 7.54 0.47 -19.80
C GLN A 64 8.86 0.94 -19.19
N ASP A 65 9.90 0.11 -19.26
CA ASP A 65 11.27 0.51 -18.93
C ASP A 65 11.86 1.37 -20.05
N LEU A 66 12.49 2.49 -19.70
CA LEU A 66 13.05 3.48 -20.63
C LEU A 66 14.57 3.32 -20.81
N ASP A 67 15.02 2.07 -21.03
CA ASP A 67 16.43 1.68 -21.08
C ASP A 67 17.18 2.09 -19.80
N SER A 68 16.63 1.66 -18.66
CA SER A 68 17.12 2.07 -17.36
C SER A 68 18.43 1.37 -16.99
N LYS A 69 19.38 2.12 -16.40
CA LYS A 69 20.73 1.61 -16.13
C LYS A 69 20.73 0.39 -15.21
N ASN A 70 19.84 0.38 -14.23
CA ASN A 70 19.79 -0.61 -13.17
C ASN A 70 18.57 -1.54 -13.26
N GLY A 71 17.74 -1.41 -14.31
CA GLY A 71 16.57 -2.24 -14.53
C GLY A 71 15.32 -1.88 -13.72
N THR A 72 14.18 -2.29 -14.28
CA THR A 72 12.86 -2.33 -13.66
C THR A 72 12.44 -3.79 -13.44
N TRP A 73 11.79 -4.08 -12.31
CA TRP A 73 11.12 -5.35 -12.04
C TRP A 73 9.65 -5.11 -11.74
N ILE A 74 8.80 -6.06 -12.11
CA ILE A 74 7.37 -6.12 -11.71
C ILE A 74 7.14 -7.43 -10.98
N ASN A 75 6.63 -7.37 -9.75
CA ASN A 75 6.39 -8.52 -8.87
C ASN A 75 7.60 -9.48 -8.76
N GLY A 76 8.82 -8.91 -8.73
CA GLY A 76 10.08 -9.65 -8.66
C GLY A 76 10.62 -10.20 -10.00
N GLN A 77 9.88 -10.09 -11.10
CA GLN A 77 10.33 -10.48 -12.44
C GLN A 77 10.88 -9.28 -13.21
N GLN A 78 12.01 -9.43 -13.91
CA GLN A 78 12.59 -8.32 -14.66
C GLN A 78 11.72 -7.93 -15.85
N LEU A 79 11.35 -6.65 -15.94
CA LEU A 79 10.54 -6.12 -17.03
C LEU A 79 11.34 -6.14 -18.34
N LYS A 80 10.71 -6.59 -19.43
CA LYS A 80 11.29 -6.59 -20.79
C LYS A 80 10.36 -5.84 -21.72
N GLY A 81 10.71 -4.60 -22.07
CA GLY A 81 9.84 -3.72 -22.82
C GLY A 81 8.73 -3.15 -21.95
N SER A 82 7.48 -3.53 -22.21
CA SER A 82 6.31 -3.07 -21.46
C SER A 82 5.43 -4.23 -20.95
N SER A 83 4.72 -3.96 -19.86
CA SER A 83 3.74 -4.86 -19.23
C SER A 83 2.48 -4.09 -18.89
N GLU A 84 1.32 -4.75 -18.95
CA GLU A 84 0.09 -4.24 -18.34
C GLU A 84 0.27 -4.19 -16.82
N LEU A 85 -0.36 -3.20 -16.17
CA LEU A 85 -0.41 -3.03 -14.72
C LEU A 85 -1.80 -3.41 -14.20
N GLN A 86 -1.83 -4.25 -13.17
CA GLN A 86 -3.03 -4.68 -12.46
C GLN A 86 -2.99 -4.21 -10.99
N ASP A 87 -4.16 -4.03 -10.38
CA ASP A 87 -4.30 -3.68 -8.95
C ASP A 87 -3.34 -2.57 -8.53
N GLY A 88 -2.38 -2.75 -7.62
CA GLY A 88 -1.93 -3.97 -6.94
C GLY A 88 -0.44 -4.26 -7.13
N ASP A 89 0.00 -4.24 -8.38
CA ASP A 89 1.35 -4.63 -8.83
C ASP A 89 2.46 -3.80 -8.18
N GLU A 90 3.54 -4.47 -7.77
CA GLU A 90 4.73 -3.83 -7.22
C GLU A 90 5.83 -3.71 -8.28
N ILE A 91 6.08 -2.48 -8.71
CA ILE A 91 7.16 -2.09 -9.61
C ILE A 91 8.38 -1.72 -8.76
N GLN A 92 9.49 -2.45 -8.90
CA GLN A 92 10.75 -2.13 -8.21
C GLN A 92 11.75 -1.49 -9.18
N LEU A 93 12.24 -0.30 -8.84
CA LEU A 93 13.20 0.47 -9.62
C LEU A 93 14.57 0.44 -8.95
N ALA A 94 15.61 0.03 -9.70
CA ALA A 94 17.00 -0.03 -9.25
C ALA A 94 17.21 -0.68 -7.87
N LEU A 95 16.37 -1.64 -7.50
CA LEU A 95 16.27 -2.30 -6.20
C LEU A 95 15.92 -1.43 -4.98
N THR A 96 16.07 -0.10 -5.04
CA THR A 96 15.90 0.82 -3.89
C THR A 96 14.52 1.48 -3.75
N THR A 97 13.78 1.66 -4.84
CA THR A 97 12.41 2.23 -4.78
C THR A 97 11.38 1.21 -5.22
N ARG A 98 10.26 1.15 -4.51
CA ARG A 98 9.11 0.31 -4.86
C ARG A 98 7.90 1.21 -5.09
N ILE A 99 7.17 0.97 -6.16
CA ILE A 99 5.96 1.69 -6.53
C ILE A 99 4.86 0.64 -6.63
N ARG A 100 3.85 0.75 -5.77
CA ARG A 100 2.64 -0.05 -5.91
C ARG A 100 1.63 0.73 -6.75
N PHE A 101 1.18 0.14 -7.86
CA PHE A 101 0.01 0.63 -8.58
C PHE A 101 -1.24 0.42 -7.70
N VAL A 102 -2.28 1.22 -7.89
CA VAL A 102 -3.61 1.05 -7.29
C VAL A 102 -4.61 1.51 -8.35
N GLY A 103 -5.52 0.63 -8.77
CA GLY A 103 -6.47 0.86 -9.84
C GLY A 103 -7.71 1.65 -9.40
N ILE A 104 -8.50 2.08 -10.37
CA ILE A 104 -9.90 2.45 -10.12
C ILE A 104 -10.73 1.17 -10.20
N GLY A 105 -11.79 1.05 -9.39
CA GLY A 105 -12.68 -0.11 -9.31
C GLY A 105 -12.96 -0.78 -10.67
N SER A 106 -12.67 -2.09 -10.73
CA SER A 106 -12.57 -2.86 -11.98
C SER A 106 -13.82 -2.80 -12.87
N THR A 107 -13.70 -2.18 -14.04
CA THR A 107 -14.59 -2.41 -15.18
C THR A 107 -13.78 -2.91 -16.38
N ALA A 108 -13.38 -4.18 -16.32
CA ALA A 108 -12.86 -4.94 -17.47
C ALA A 108 -13.79 -6.14 -17.77
N PRO A 109 -13.89 -6.62 -19.01
CA PRO A 109 -14.94 -7.56 -19.41
C PRO A 109 -14.79 -8.96 -18.81
N LEU A 110 -15.92 -9.67 -18.73
CA LEU A 110 -16.03 -11.08 -18.38
C LEU A 110 -15.31 -11.99 -19.39
N THR A 111 -14.00 -12.17 -19.23
CA THR A 111 -13.24 -13.27 -19.87
C THR A 111 -12.17 -13.82 -18.93
N SER A 112 -12.41 -15.02 -18.40
CA SER A 112 -11.44 -15.99 -17.87
C SER A 112 -10.43 -15.50 -16.82
N GLY A 113 -10.77 -15.73 -15.55
CA GLY A 113 -9.90 -15.54 -14.38
C GLY A 113 -10.46 -14.47 -13.44
N VAL A 114 -10.76 -14.85 -12.20
CA VAL A 114 -11.19 -13.91 -11.17
C VAL A 114 -10.03 -12.93 -10.89
N PRO A 115 -10.25 -11.60 -10.92
CA PRO A 115 -9.15 -10.65 -10.72
C PRO A 115 -8.62 -10.72 -9.28
N ALA A 116 -7.30 -10.86 -9.12
CA ALA A 116 -6.62 -11.05 -7.84
C ALA A 116 -6.86 -9.94 -6.78
N PHE A 117 -7.51 -8.84 -7.15
CA PHE A 117 -7.79 -7.68 -6.31
C PHE A 117 -9.21 -7.63 -5.75
N ALA A 118 -10.08 -8.59 -6.11
CA ALA A 118 -11.38 -8.81 -5.46
C ALA A 118 -11.26 -9.43 -4.04
N HIS A 119 -10.03 -9.59 -3.53
CA HIS A 119 -9.70 -10.62 -2.56
C HIS A 119 -8.87 -10.13 -1.36
N ILE A 120 -8.52 -8.85 -1.22
CA ILE A 120 -7.85 -8.38 0.01
C ILE A 120 -8.87 -8.43 1.15
N ARG A 121 -8.70 -9.41 2.06
CA ARG A 121 -9.75 -9.77 3.01
C ARG A 121 -10.06 -8.67 4.01
N LEU A 122 -9.05 -8.05 4.62
CA LEU A 122 -9.24 -6.91 5.52
C LEU A 122 -9.16 -5.58 4.74
N ARG A 123 -10.17 -4.71 4.86
CA ARG A 123 -10.28 -3.43 4.11
C ARG A 123 -10.56 -2.26 5.05
N LEU A 124 -10.05 -1.07 4.71
CA LEU A 124 -10.24 0.19 5.46
C LEU A 124 -10.92 1.24 4.57
N GLU A 125 -11.88 1.97 5.12
CA GLU A 125 -12.52 3.13 4.49
C GLU A 125 -12.15 4.40 5.29
N HIS A 126 -11.23 5.22 4.77
CA HIS A 126 -10.60 6.29 5.55
C HIS A 126 -11.53 7.49 5.87
N GLU A 127 -12.47 7.83 4.98
CA GLU A 127 -13.39 8.96 5.18
C GLU A 127 -14.37 8.73 6.35
N SER A 128 -14.82 7.48 6.49
CA SER A 128 -15.79 7.04 7.50
C SER A 128 -15.14 6.36 8.72
N ARG A 129 -13.86 5.98 8.60
CA ARG A 129 -13.10 5.12 9.54
C ARG A 129 -13.70 3.73 9.74
N ARG A 130 -14.37 3.21 8.72
CA ARG A 130 -14.98 1.87 8.75
C ARG A 130 -13.93 0.81 8.38
N VAL A 131 -14.08 -0.38 8.95
CA VAL A 131 -13.18 -1.52 8.78
C VAL A 131 -14.03 -2.72 8.38
N PHE A 132 -13.59 -3.47 7.37
CA PHE A 132 -14.29 -4.63 6.86
C PHE A 132 -13.38 -5.86 6.84
N ILE A 133 -13.95 -7.04 7.04
CA ILE A 133 -13.31 -8.32 6.78
C ILE A 133 -14.23 -9.13 5.84
N GLY A 134 -13.73 -9.46 4.65
CA GLY A 134 -14.55 -9.88 3.52
C GLY A 134 -15.59 -8.79 3.20
N ASP A 135 -16.86 -9.17 3.18
CA ASP A 135 -18.01 -8.26 3.03
C ASP A 135 -18.60 -7.75 4.36
N GLN A 136 -18.11 -8.24 5.52
CA GLN A 136 -18.67 -7.88 6.82
C GLN A 136 -17.98 -6.63 7.40
N GLU A 137 -18.78 -5.69 7.91
CA GLU A 137 -18.29 -4.52 8.65
C GLU A 137 -18.03 -4.85 10.12
N LEU A 138 -16.96 -4.28 10.67
CA LEU A 138 -16.59 -4.40 12.07
C LEU A 138 -17.36 -3.38 12.92
N ASP A 139 -18.56 -3.78 13.35
CA ASP A 139 -19.42 -3.05 14.28
C ASP A 139 -19.35 -3.66 15.71
N PRO A 140 -19.29 -2.87 16.80
CA PRO A 140 -19.03 -1.43 16.84
C PRO A 140 -17.66 -1.05 16.24
N PRO A 141 -17.52 0.19 15.73
CA PRO A 141 -16.29 0.65 15.11
C PRO A 141 -15.10 0.62 16.09
N LEU A 142 -13.89 0.47 15.55
CA LEU A 142 -12.66 0.51 16.34
C LEU A 142 -12.53 1.84 17.09
N SER A 143 -12.04 1.78 18.33
CA SER A 143 -11.63 2.98 19.06
C SER A 143 -10.49 3.70 18.31
N LEU A 144 -10.39 5.02 18.47
CA LEU A 144 -9.39 5.83 17.74
C LEU A 144 -7.95 5.28 17.84
N PRO A 145 -7.45 4.80 19.00
CA PRO A 145 -6.13 4.17 19.08
C PRO A 145 -6.01 2.87 18.27
N GLN A 146 -7.06 2.03 18.27
CA GLN A 146 -7.11 0.79 17.49
C GLN A 146 -7.15 1.07 15.99
N TYR A 147 -7.97 2.04 15.57
CA TYR A 147 -8.04 2.46 14.17
C TYR A 147 -6.70 3.03 13.69
N ARG A 148 -6.07 3.95 14.44
CA ARG A 148 -4.74 4.51 14.11
C ARG A 148 -3.66 3.43 13.96
N LEU A 149 -3.65 2.45 14.87
CA LEU A 149 -2.73 1.30 14.78
C LEU A 149 -3.01 0.47 13.53
N LEU A 150 -4.28 0.18 13.22
CA LEU A 150 -4.64 -0.60 12.03
C LEU A 150 -4.31 0.16 10.74
N GLU A 151 -4.61 1.45 10.67
CA GLU A 151 -4.30 2.33 9.54
C GLU A 151 -2.79 2.42 9.29
N LEU A 152 -1.98 2.57 10.35
CA LEU A 152 -0.52 2.51 10.26
C LEU A 152 -0.05 1.17 9.66
N LEU A 153 -0.55 0.07 10.19
CA LEU A 153 -0.20 -1.28 9.76
C LEU A 153 -0.70 -1.59 8.32
N TYR A 154 -1.84 -1.02 7.92
CA TYR A 154 -2.45 -1.17 6.61
C TYR A 154 -1.65 -0.42 5.53
N ASN A 155 -1.32 0.84 5.79
CA ASN A 155 -0.46 1.65 4.92
C ASN A 155 0.94 1.02 4.74
N ASN A 156 1.37 0.20 5.71
CA ASN A 156 2.63 -0.53 5.72
C ASN A 156 2.47 -2.07 5.56
N ILE A 157 1.42 -2.55 4.87
CA ILE A 157 1.23 -4.00 4.59
C ILE A 157 2.52 -4.63 4.05
N GLY A 158 2.91 -5.75 4.66
CA GLY A 158 4.14 -6.49 4.34
C GLY A 158 5.41 -5.98 5.02
N SER A 159 5.41 -4.78 5.61
CA SER A 159 6.55 -4.18 6.32
C SER A 159 6.42 -4.23 7.84
N ILE A 160 7.54 -4.06 8.55
CA ILE A 160 7.57 -4.00 10.01
C ILE A 160 7.39 -2.54 10.44
N CYS A 161 6.30 -2.23 11.13
CA CYS A 161 6.15 -1.01 11.91
C CYS A 161 6.83 -1.20 13.28
N THR A 162 7.77 -0.33 13.62
CA THR A 162 8.49 -0.39 14.91
C THR A 162 7.60 0.02 16.08
N ARG A 163 8.02 -0.30 17.32
CA ARG A 163 7.31 0.16 18.52
C ARG A 163 7.24 1.69 18.59
N ASP A 164 8.32 2.38 18.24
CA ASP A 164 8.37 3.84 18.24
C ASP A 164 7.38 4.44 17.24
N MET A 165 7.32 3.91 16.01
CA MET A 165 6.36 4.36 14.98
C MET A 165 4.90 4.15 15.43
N VAL A 166 4.62 3.09 16.19
CA VAL A 166 3.31 2.87 16.83
C VAL A 166 3.04 3.89 17.93
N ILE A 167 4.03 4.21 18.78
CA ILE A 167 3.88 5.24 19.82
C ILE A 167 3.56 6.60 19.18
N GLU A 168 4.38 7.02 18.21
CA GLU A 168 4.26 8.31 17.51
C GLU A 168 2.89 8.47 16.83
N THR A 169 2.39 7.41 16.19
CA THR A 169 1.13 7.46 15.45
C THR A 169 -0.09 7.38 16.35
N VAL A 170 -0.07 6.50 17.36
CA VAL A 170 -1.25 6.24 18.22
C VAL A 170 -1.38 7.30 19.30
N TRP A 171 -0.28 7.65 19.98
CA TRP A 171 -0.22 8.56 21.12
C TRP A 171 0.72 9.76 20.88
N PRO A 172 0.48 10.61 19.86
CA PRO A 172 1.34 11.75 19.56
C PRO A 172 1.45 12.75 20.72
N GLU A 173 0.41 12.84 21.56
CA GLU A 173 0.37 13.71 22.75
C GLU A 173 1.16 13.16 23.95
N ALA A 174 1.49 11.86 23.96
CA ALA A 174 2.26 11.23 25.05
C ALA A 174 3.77 11.19 24.79
N MET A 175 4.24 11.89 23.75
CA MET A 175 5.67 12.04 23.40
C MET A 175 6.41 12.93 24.42
N GLY A 176 6.57 12.42 25.63
CA GLY A 176 7.23 13.07 26.77
C GLY A 176 6.98 12.34 28.09
N GLU A 177 5.80 11.74 28.27
CA GLU A 177 5.44 10.99 29.49
C GLU A 177 5.85 9.50 29.42
N GLY A 178 6.13 8.99 28.21
CA GLY A 178 6.63 7.62 28.00
C GLY A 178 5.52 6.57 27.97
N VAL A 179 5.15 6.13 26.77
CA VAL A 179 4.19 5.03 26.61
C VAL A 179 4.86 3.70 26.93
N SER A 180 4.37 3.01 27.97
CA SER A 180 4.89 1.68 28.33
C SER A 180 4.67 0.64 27.23
N GLU A 181 5.62 -0.29 27.04
CA GLU A 181 5.47 -1.40 26.08
C GLU A 181 4.20 -2.22 26.33
N GLN A 182 3.80 -2.37 27.59
CA GLN A 182 2.57 -3.07 27.99
C GLN A 182 1.31 -2.41 27.41
N ALA A 183 1.29 -1.08 27.25
CA ALA A 183 0.17 -0.38 26.63
C ALA A 183 0.09 -0.66 25.12
N ILE A 184 1.24 -0.76 24.44
CA ILE A 184 1.33 -1.13 23.03
C ILE A 184 0.85 -2.56 22.83
N ASP A 185 1.38 -3.51 23.61
CA ASP A 185 1.03 -4.93 23.53
C ASP A 185 -0.45 -5.16 23.88
N ALA A 186 -1.00 -4.44 24.86
CA ALA A 186 -2.43 -4.47 25.19
C ALA A 186 -3.31 -3.89 24.06
N LEU A 187 -2.87 -2.82 23.38
CA LEU A 187 -3.58 -2.27 22.23
C LEU A 187 -3.59 -3.25 21.05
N VAL A 188 -2.43 -3.81 20.71
CA VAL A 188 -2.28 -4.82 19.65
C VAL A 188 -3.12 -6.05 19.97
N ARG A 189 -3.15 -6.51 21.23
CA ARG A 189 -4.01 -7.62 21.66
C ARG A 189 -5.48 -7.30 21.43
N ARG A 190 -5.97 -6.16 21.91
CA ARG A 190 -7.37 -5.74 21.73
C ARG A 190 -7.74 -5.57 20.25
N LEU A 191 -6.81 -5.09 19.40
CA LEU A 191 -7.05 -4.97 17.97
C LEU A 191 -7.17 -6.36 17.31
N ARG A 192 -6.30 -7.32 17.66
CA ARG A 192 -6.44 -8.72 17.22
C ARG A 192 -7.77 -9.32 17.67
N ASP A 193 -8.15 -9.14 18.94
CA ASP A 193 -9.42 -9.62 19.47
C ASP A 193 -10.60 -9.09 18.61
N ARG A 194 -10.63 -7.78 18.30
CA ARG A 194 -11.67 -7.18 17.45
C ARG A 194 -11.70 -7.77 16.03
N LEU A 195 -10.55 -7.97 15.38
CA LEU A 195 -10.51 -8.57 14.03
C LEU A 195 -10.96 -10.04 14.05
N ALA A 196 -10.63 -10.78 15.11
CA ALA A 196 -11.02 -12.17 15.31
C ALA A 196 -12.52 -12.37 15.59
N GLU A 197 -13.28 -11.31 15.89
CA GLU A 197 -14.75 -11.40 16.02
C GLU A 197 -15.44 -11.69 14.66
N LEU A 198 -14.86 -11.19 13.56
CA LEU A 198 -15.35 -11.48 12.19
C LEU A 198 -14.59 -12.65 11.53
N ASP A 199 -13.34 -12.89 11.94
CA ASP A 199 -12.47 -13.88 11.32
C ASP A 199 -11.54 -14.57 12.34
N PRO A 200 -12.06 -15.52 13.14
CA PRO A 200 -11.32 -16.14 14.23
C PRO A 200 -10.17 -17.05 13.74
N ASP A 201 -10.23 -17.52 12.49
CA ASP A 201 -9.27 -18.47 11.92
C ASP A 201 -7.99 -17.80 11.38
N ARG A 202 -7.93 -16.45 11.33
CA ARG A 202 -6.78 -15.72 10.76
C ARG A 202 -6.22 -14.65 11.70
N GLN A 203 -4.89 -14.62 11.80
CA GLN A 203 -4.18 -13.59 12.56
C GLN A 203 -3.53 -12.57 11.62
N TYR A 204 -4.25 -11.49 11.31
CA TYR A 204 -3.75 -10.41 10.44
C TYR A 204 -2.50 -9.69 10.96
N ILE A 205 -2.38 -9.49 12.28
CA ILE A 205 -1.29 -8.71 12.86
C ILE A 205 -0.24 -9.66 13.45
N ILE A 206 0.93 -9.72 12.85
CA ILE A 206 2.06 -10.56 13.28
C ILE A 206 3.01 -9.75 14.18
N THR A 207 3.39 -10.29 15.34
CA THR A 207 4.45 -9.71 16.17
C THR A 207 5.81 -10.21 15.67
N VAL A 208 6.67 -9.30 15.23
CA VAL A 208 8.08 -9.62 14.95
C VAL A 208 8.90 -9.31 16.21
N ARG A 209 9.31 -10.37 16.92
CA ARG A 209 10.00 -10.25 18.22
C ARG A 209 11.22 -9.32 18.12
N GLY A 210 11.35 -8.39 19.07
CA GLY A 210 12.42 -7.40 19.11
C GLY A 210 12.36 -6.27 18.08
N HIS A 211 11.41 -6.30 17.12
CA HIS A 211 11.38 -5.33 16.01
C HIS A 211 10.06 -4.55 15.95
N GLY A 212 8.91 -5.20 16.17
CA GLY A 212 7.60 -4.52 16.14
C GLY A 212 6.48 -5.41 15.61
N PHE A 213 5.65 -4.85 14.73
CA PHE A 213 4.42 -5.48 14.23
C PHE A 213 4.32 -5.35 12.71
N ARG A 214 3.69 -6.32 12.05
CA ARG A 214 3.48 -6.35 10.59
C ARG A 214 2.07 -6.79 10.28
N LEU A 215 1.42 -6.16 9.30
CA LEU A 215 0.16 -6.67 8.75
C LEU A 215 0.45 -7.71 7.66
N GLU A 216 -0.11 -8.90 7.85
CA GLU A 216 -0.34 -9.90 6.80
C GLU A 216 -1.82 -9.86 6.46
N ASN A 217 -2.14 -9.52 5.22
CA ASN A 217 -3.51 -9.43 4.74
C ASN A 217 -3.64 -10.37 3.54
N PRO A 218 -4.07 -11.62 3.77
CA PRO A 218 -4.09 -12.62 2.72
C PRO A 218 -5.13 -12.26 1.65
N VAL A 219 -4.82 -12.73 0.45
CA VAL A 219 -5.75 -12.77 -0.68
C VAL A 219 -6.72 -13.94 -0.40
N ASP A 220 -8.02 -13.67 -0.37
CA ASP A 220 -9.05 -14.71 -0.37
C ASP A 220 -8.87 -15.57 -1.63
N HIS A 221 -8.51 -16.83 -1.44
CA HIS A 221 -8.59 -17.84 -2.47
C HIS A 221 -9.82 -18.70 -2.17
N GLU A 222 -10.65 -18.91 -3.20
CA GLU A 222 -11.83 -19.79 -3.17
C GLU A 222 -11.50 -21.23 -2.72
#